data_AF-A0A2J4Y071-F1
#
_entry.id   AF-A0A2J4Y071-F1
#
_cell.length_a   1.000
_cell.length_b   1.000
_cell.length_c   1.000
_cell.angle_alpha   90.00
_cell.angle_beta   90.00
_cell.angle_gamma   90.00
#
_symmetry.space_group_name_H-M   'P 1'
#
loop_
_entity.id
_entity.type
_entity.pdbx_description
1 polymer ?
#
loop_
_entity_poly.entity_id
_entity_poly.type
_entity_poly.pdbx_seq_one_letter_code
_entity_poly.pdbx_strand_id
1 'polypeptide(L)'
;MSQALTHLLALLNLEKIEEGLFRGQSEDLGLRQVFGGQVVGQALYAAKETVPSERLIHSFHSYFLRPGDSLKPIIYDVEVLRDGNSFSARRVAAIQNGKPIFYMTASFQAPEPGYEHQKTMPAAPAPDALPSETDIARKLAHLPPPQVKEKFLCDKPLEIRPVEFHNPLKG
;
A
#
# COMPACT_ATOMS: atom_id res chain seq x y z
N MET A 1 4.99 1.76 19.19
CA MET A 1 4.50 2.11 17.83
C MET A 1 3.36 3.09 17.98
N SER A 2 3.20 4.03 17.05
CA SER A 2 2.01 4.90 17.05
C SER A 2 0.75 4.08 16.78
N GLN A 3 -0.39 4.56 17.26
CA GLN A 3 -1.68 3.90 17.04
C GLN A 3 -2.01 3.83 15.55
N ALA A 4 -1.69 4.89 14.78
CA ALA A 4 -1.86 4.92 13.33
C ALA A 4 -1.08 3.80 12.62
N LEU A 5 0.17 3.56 13.01
CA LEU A 5 0.97 2.48 12.43
C LEU A 5 0.38 1.10 12.78
N THR A 6 -0.05 0.89 14.03
CA THR A 6 -0.69 -0.36 14.44
C THR A 6 -1.99 -0.60 13.65
N HIS A 7 -2.80 0.42 13.42
CA HIS A 7 -4.00 0.32 12.59
C HIS A 7 -3.65 -0.04 11.14
N LEU A 8 -2.63 0.58 10.54
CA LEU A 8 -2.19 0.23 9.18
C LEU A 8 -1.74 -1.23 9.10
N LEU A 9 -0.93 -1.70 10.05
CA LEU A 9 -0.49 -3.10 10.08
C LEU A 9 -1.66 -4.07 10.23
N ALA A 10 -2.65 -3.73 11.07
CA ALA A 10 -3.87 -4.52 11.20
C ALA A 10 -4.71 -4.52 9.91
N LEU A 11 -4.79 -3.39 9.20
CA LEU A 11 -5.49 -3.28 7.91
C LEU A 11 -4.86 -4.13 6.81
N LEU A 12 -3.53 -4.26 6.81
CA LEU A 12 -2.78 -5.08 5.85
C LEU A 12 -2.87 -6.59 6.17
N ASN A 13 -3.19 -6.95 7.41
CA ASN A 13 -3.34 -8.34 7.83
C ASN A 13 -4.74 -8.87 7.47
N LEU A 14 -4.86 -9.55 6.34
CA LEU A 14 -6.15 -9.94 5.79
C LEU A 14 -6.80 -11.10 6.54
N GLU A 15 -8.14 -11.11 6.54
CA GLU A 15 -8.92 -12.28 6.94
C GLU A 15 -8.83 -13.35 5.85
N LYS A 16 -8.30 -14.53 6.15
CA LYS A 16 -8.36 -15.69 5.25
C LYS A 16 -9.76 -16.29 5.26
N ILE A 17 -10.43 -16.31 4.11
CA ILE A 17 -11.73 -16.97 3.93
C ILE A 17 -11.52 -18.41 3.49
N GLU A 18 -10.59 -18.63 2.56
CA GLU A 18 -10.20 -19.93 2.02
C GLU A 18 -8.73 -19.89 1.55
N GLU A 19 -8.16 -21.01 1.16
CA GLU A 19 -6.93 -21.13 0.40
C GLU A 19 -6.98 -20.25 -0.85
N GLY A 20 -6.06 -19.27 -0.90
CA GLY A 20 -6.01 -18.30 -1.98
C GLY A 20 -7.12 -17.24 -1.97
N LEU A 21 -8.02 -17.23 -0.97
CA LEU A 21 -9.14 -16.27 -0.91
C LEU A 21 -9.14 -15.49 0.40
N PHE A 22 -8.99 -14.17 0.29
CA PHE A 22 -8.83 -13.28 1.45
C PHE A 22 -9.82 -12.11 1.41
N ARG A 23 -10.13 -11.54 2.58
CA ARG A 23 -10.90 -10.32 2.74
C ARG A 23 -10.08 -9.25 3.44
N GLY A 24 -9.95 -8.10 2.79
CA GLY A 24 -9.40 -6.89 3.36
C GLY A 24 -10.48 -5.89 3.73
N GLN A 25 -10.32 -5.23 4.88
CA GLN A 25 -11.10 -4.05 5.20
C GLN A 25 -10.55 -2.83 4.46
N SER A 26 -11.39 -1.82 4.27
CA SER A 26 -11.01 -0.56 3.65
C SER A 26 -10.96 0.55 4.69
N GLU A 27 -10.00 1.47 4.54
CA GLU A 27 -9.92 2.66 5.37
C GLU A 27 -10.38 3.90 4.60
N ASP A 28 -11.28 4.67 5.20
CA ASP A 28 -11.70 5.95 4.64
C ASP A 28 -10.72 7.07 5.04
N LEU A 29 -9.68 7.24 4.23
CA LEU A 29 -8.72 8.33 4.35
C LEU A 29 -9.26 9.72 3.95
N GLY A 30 -10.56 9.85 3.66
CA GLY A 30 -11.19 11.09 3.20
C GLY A 30 -11.01 11.35 1.70
N LEU A 31 -10.54 10.33 0.99
CA LEU A 31 -10.45 10.32 -0.46
C LEU A 31 -11.77 9.83 -1.05
N ARG A 32 -12.06 10.24 -2.29
CA ARG A 32 -13.27 9.81 -3.02
C ARG A 32 -13.34 8.29 -3.24
N GLN A 33 -12.19 7.62 -3.22
CA GLN A 33 -12.03 6.20 -3.54
C GLN A 33 -10.94 5.59 -2.65
N VAL A 34 -10.91 4.27 -2.57
CA VAL A 34 -9.86 3.52 -1.84
C VAL A 34 -8.47 3.96 -2.32
N PHE A 35 -7.56 4.16 -1.37
CA PHE A 35 -6.18 4.51 -1.68
C PHE A 35 -5.47 3.35 -2.41
N GLY A 36 -4.84 3.65 -3.55
CA GLY A 36 -4.21 2.62 -4.38
C GLY A 36 -3.12 1.83 -3.65
N GLY A 37 -2.35 2.49 -2.76
CA GLY A 37 -1.34 1.81 -1.95
C GLY A 37 -1.93 0.79 -0.97
N GLN A 38 -3.17 1.01 -0.48
CA GLN A 38 -3.87 0.01 0.34
C GLN A 38 -4.15 -1.25 -0.48
N VAL A 39 -4.71 -1.09 -1.69
CA VAL A 39 -5.03 -2.22 -2.57
C VAL A 39 -3.77 -3.01 -2.94
N VAL A 40 -2.66 -2.31 -3.22
CA VAL A 40 -1.36 -2.93 -3.50
C VAL A 40 -0.83 -3.69 -2.28
N GLY A 41 -0.79 -3.06 -1.10
CA GLY A 41 -0.28 -3.70 0.11
C GLY A 41 -1.07 -4.94 0.50
N GLN A 42 -2.40 -4.88 0.43
CA GLN A 42 -3.28 -6.01 0.70
C GLN A 42 -3.15 -7.11 -0.36
N ALA A 43 -3.06 -6.78 -1.66
CA ALA A 43 -2.83 -7.78 -2.70
C ALA A 43 -1.48 -8.49 -2.56
N LEU A 44 -0.43 -7.76 -2.13
CA LEU A 44 0.87 -8.35 -1.83
C LEU A 44 0.83 -9.29 -0.63
N TYR A 45 0.11 -8.92 0.43
CA TYR A 45 -0.14 -9.81 1.56
C TYR A 45 -0.81 -11.10 1.09
N ALA A 46 -1.93 -10.99 0.37
CA ALA A 46 -2.68 -12.14 -0.14
C ALA A 46 -1.79 -13.06 -1.01
N ALA A 47 -0.98 -12.48 -1.91
CA ALA A 47 -0.05 -13.25 -2.72
C ALA A 47 1.01 -13.98 -1.87
N LYS A 48 1.63 -13.28 -0.91
CA LYS A 48 2.68 -13.84 -0.04
C LYS A 48 2.18 -15.02 0.80
N GLU A 49 0.95 -14.96 1.30
CA GLU A 49 0.36 -16.05 2.10
C GLU A 49 0.18 -17.37 1.31
N THR A 50 0.25 -17.32 -0.02
CA THR A 50 0.14 -18.51 -0.90
C THR A 50 1.49 -19.01 -1.44
N VAL A 51 2.60 -18.47 -0.92
CA VAL A 51 3.96 -18.73 -1.39
C VAL A 51 4.80 -19.26 -0.21
N PRO A 52 5.73 -20.22 -0.44
CA PRO A 52 6.65 -20.67 0.59
C PRO A 52 7.33 -19.51 1.34
N SER A 53 7.52 -19.69 2.65
CA SER A 53 8.01 -18.64 3.56
C SER A 53 9.36 -18.05 3.12
N GLU A 54 10.22 -18.87 2.54
CA GLU A 54 11.56 -18.55 2.07
C GLU A 54 11.60 -17.73 0.77
N ARG A 55 10.50 -17.67 0.01
CA ARG A 55 10.45 -16.88 -1.23
C ARG A 55 9.95 -15.47 -0.93
N LEU A 56 10.76 -14.48 -1.26
CA LEU A 56 10.47 -13.06 -1.10
C LEU A 56 10.01 -12.47 -2.43
N ILE A 57 9.12 -11.48 -2.37
CA ILE A 57 8.73 -10.77 -3.58
C ILE A 57 9.91 -9.97 -4.14
N HIS A 58 10.10 -10.02 -5.45
CA HIS A 58 11.11 -9.21 -6.14
C HIS A 58 10.52 -8.33 -7.25
N SER A 59 9.31 -8.63 -7.73
CA SER A 59 8.59 -7.76 -8.67
C SER A 59 7.08 -7.99 -8.61
N PHE A 60 6.34 -6.96 -9.00
CA PHE A 60 4.93 -7.09 -9.35
C PHE A 60 4.56 -6.09 -10.45
N HIS A 61 3.50 -6.40 -11.18
CA HIS A 61 2.85 -5.51 -12.13
C HIS A 61 1.38 -5.45 -11.79
N SER A 62 0.75 -4.28 -11.97
CA SER A 62 -0.65 -4.13 -11.62
C SER A 62 -1.39 -3.12 -12.47
N TYR A 63 -2.72 -3.26 -12.53
CA TYR A 63 -3.63 -2.36 -13.21
C TYR A 63 -4.83 -2.07 -12.32
N PHE A 64 -5.14 -0.78 -12.15
CA PHE A 64 -6.39 -0.31 -11.55
C PHE A 64 -7.45 -0.19 -12.63
N LEU A 65 -8.56 -0.92 -12.47
CA LEU A 65 -9.64 -0.98 -13.45
C LEU A 65 -10.82 -0.10 -13.07
N ARG A 66 -11.10 0.03 -11.77
CA ARG A 66 -12.28 0.73 -11.24
C ARG A 66 -11.95 1.40 -9.90
N PRO A 67 -12.62 2.51 -9.55
CA PRO A 67 -12.49 3.09 -8.22
C PRO A 67 -13.07 2.13 -7.17
N GLY A 68 -12.33 1.92 -6.07
CA GLY A 68 -12.81 1.15 -4.93
C GLY A 68 -13.72 1.97 -4.01
N ASP A 69 -14.69 1.32 -3.40
CA ASP A 69 -15.60 1.85 -2.39
C ASP A 69 -15.00 1.63 -0.99
N SER A 70 -14.58 2.72 -0.32
CA SER A 70 -13.92 2.66 0.98
C SER A 70 -14.84 2.22 2.13
N LEU A 71 -16.15 2.19 1.91
CA LEU A 71 -17.13 1.72 2.90
C LEU A 71 -17.38 0.22 2.82
N LYS A 72 -16.71 -0.49 1.90
CA LYS A 72 -16.88 -1.92 1.68
C LYS A 72 -15.55 -2.66 1.76
N PRO A 73 -15.56 -3.92 2.23
CA PRO A 73 -14.38 -4.76 2.16
C PRO A 73 -14.02 -5.09 0.70
N ILE A 74 -12.80 -5.57 0.50
CA ILE A 74 -12.28 -6.02 -0.80
C ILE A 74 -11.96 -7.51 -0.67
N ILE A 75 -12.39 -8.30 -1.65
CA ILE A 75 -12.01 -9.71 -1.75
C ILE A 75 -10.77 -9.81 -2.63
N TYR A 76 -9.76 -10.54 -2.17
CA TYR A 76 -8.53 -10.83 -2.90
C TYR A 76 -8.50 -12.31 -3.24
N ASP A 77 -8.65 -12.62 -4.51
CA ASP A 77 -8.61 -13.97 -5.07
C ASP A 77 -7.25 -14.21 -5.74
N VAL A 78 -6.52 -15.21 -5.27
CA VAL A 78 -5.14 -15.50 -5.62
C VAL A 78 -5.06 -16.78 -6.45
N GLU A 79 -4.62 -16.62 -7.68
CA GLU A 79 -4.36 -17.68 -8.64
C GLU A 79 -2.87 -18.04 -8.64
N VAL A 80 -2.57 -19.33 -8.48
CA VAL A 80 -1.21 -19.87 -8.62
C VAL A 80 -0.90 -20.03 -10.11
N LEU A 81 -0.07 -19.14 -10.66
CA LEU A 81 0.33 -19.21 -12.06
C LEU A 81 1.45 -20.24 -12.29
N ARG A 82 2.41 -20.31 -11.35
CA ARG A 82 3.58 -21.19 -11.46
C ARG A 82 4.26 -21.36 -10.11
N ASP A 83 4.70 -22.57 -9.82
CA ASP A 83 5.74 -22.87 -8.82
C ASP A 83 6.86 -23.66 -9.49
N GLY A 84 7.97 -22.98 -9.78
CA GLY A 84 9.20 -23.59 -10.29
C GLY A 84 10.23 -23.77 -9.18
N ASN A 85 11.41 -24.27 -9.55
CA ASN A 85 12.51 -24.47 -8.59
C ASN A 85 12.95 -23.15 -7.93
N SER A 86 13.14 -22.09 -8.73
CA SER A 86 13.61 -20.80 -8.24
C SER A 86 12.50 -19.77 -8.00
N PHE A 87 11.41 -19.83 -8.77
CA PHE A 87 10.39 -18.78 -8.81
C PHE A 87 8.97 -19.27 -8.53
N SER A 88 8.20 -18.46 -7.82
CA SER A 88 6.73 -18.57 -7.70
C SER A 88 6.08 -17.36 -8.34
N ALA A 89 5.05 -17.58 -9.16
CA ALA A 89 4.23 -16.52 -9.74
C ALA A 89 2.79 -16.63 -9.24
N ARG A 90 2.20 -15.49 -8.85
CA ARG A 90 0.82 -15.37 -8.38
C ARG A 90 0.12 -14.27 -9.14
N ARG A 91 -1.17 -14.47 -9.44
CA ARG A 91 -2.06 -13.41 -9.91
C ARG A 91 -3.12 -13.15 -8.85
N VAL A 92 -3.36 -11.88 -8.53
CA VAL A 92 -4.34 -11.46 -7.54
C VAL A 92 -5.40 -10.61 -8.19
N ALA A 93 -6.67 -10.99 -8.01
CA ALA A 93 -7.82 -10.19 -8.37
C ALA A 93 -8.39 -9.52 -7.11
N ALA A 94 -8.41 -8.20 -7.07
CA ALA A 94 -9.13 -7.46 -6.04
C ALA A 94 -10.56 -7.18 -6.54
N ILE A 95 -11.57 -7.58 -5.78
CA ILE A 95 -12.97 -7.65 -6.20
C ILE A 95 -13.85 -6.88 -5.20
N GLN A 96 -14.72 -6.04 -5.73
CA GLN A 96 -15.81 -5.41 -4.98
C GLN A 96 -17.10 -5.46 -5.77
N ASN A 97 -18.23 -5.71 -5.10
CA ASN A 97 -19.56 -5.81 -5.72
C ASN A 97 -19.57 -6.80 -6.91
N GLY A 98 -18.84 -7.92 -6.80
CA GLY A 98 -18.71 -8.94 -7.84
C GLY A 98 -17.93 -8.49 -9.10
N LYS A 99 -17.21 -7.36 -9.06
CA LYS A 99 -16.45 -6.82 -10.19
C LYS A 99 -14.98 -6.65 -9.80
N PRO A 100 -14.02 -7.02 -10.67
CA PRO A 100 -12.62 -6.76 -10.41
C PRO A 100 -12.36 -5.25 -10.46
N ILE A 101 -11.77 -4.71 -9.41
CA ILE A 101 -11.35 -3.31 -9.34
C ILE A 101 -9.85 -3.16 -9.65
N PHE A 102 -9.08 -4.23 -9.48
CA PHE A 102 -7.63 -4.23 -9.64
C PHE A 102 -7.11 -5.65 -9.92
N TYR A 103 -6.05 -5.74 -10.71
CA TYR A 103 -5.26 -6.98 -10.86
C TYR A 103 -3.79 -6.72 -10.54
N MET A 104 -3.15 -7.72 -9.94
CA MET A 104 -1.71 -7.78 -9.78
C MET A 104 -1.18 -9.13 -10.27
N THR A 105 -0.01 -9.14 -10.89
CA THR A 105 0.81 -10.34 -11.05
C THR A 105 2.11 -10.11 -10.30
N ALA A 106 2.45 -10.99 -9.35
CA ALA A 106 3.62 -10.88 -8.50
C ALA A 106 4.54 -12.10 -8.67
N SER A 107 5.85 -11.86 -8.60
CA SER A 107 6.89 -12.88 -8.71
C SER A 107 7.74 -12.90 -7.45
N PHE A 108 8.03 -14.12 -6.98
CA PHE A 108 8.74 -14.39 -5.74
C PHE A 108 9.91 -15.34 -6.00
N GLN A 109 11.01 -15.13 -5.28
CA GLN A 109 12.25 -15.90 -5.38
C GLN A 109 12.86 -16.07 -4.00
N ALA A 110 13.52 -17.20 -3.76
CA ALA A 110 14.35 -17.36 -2.55
C ALA A 110 15.63 -16.49 -2.66
N PRO A 111 16.18 -15.99 -1.54
CA PRO A 111 17.46 -15.28 -1.55
C PRO A 111 18.57 -16.13 -2.18
N GLU A 112 19.35 -15.53 -3.07
CA GLU A 112 20.47 -16.17 -3.77
C GLU A 112 21.58 -15.14 -3.99
N PRO A 113 22.87 -15.50 -3.81
CA PRO A 113 23.97 -14.61 -4.14
C PRO A 113 24.05 -14.37 -5.66
N GLY A 114 24.43 -13.16 -6.05
CA GLY A 114 24.54 -12.79 -7.46
C GLY A 114 25.46 -11.60 -7.69
N TYR A 115 25.38 -11.02 -8.88
CA TYR A 115 26.09 -9.78 -9.18
C TYR A 115 25.43 -8.60 -8.45
N GLU A 116 26.25 -7.81 -7.77
CA GLU A 116 25.81 -6.63 -7.02
C GLU A 116 26.25 -5.35 -7.72
N HIS A 117 25.28 -4.54 -8.14
CA HIS A 117 25.52 -3.17 -8.61
C HIS A 117 24.24 -2.34 -8.44
N GLN A 118 24.40 -1.06 -8.12
CA GLN A 118 23.28 -0.11 -8.06
C GLN A 118 23.77 1.27 -8.48
N LYS A 119 22.83 2.12 -8.91
CA LYS A 119 23.11 3.54 -9.10
C LYS A 119 23.44 4.19 -7.76
N THR A 120 24.40 5.11 -7.74
CA THR A 120 24.67 5.95 -6.58
C THR A 120 23.44 6.80 -6.24
N MET A 121 23.06 6.83 -4.96
CA MET A 121 21.98 7.66 -4.45
C MET A 121 22.25 9.15 -4.78
N PRO A 122 21.26 9.93 -5.27
CA PRO A 122 21.45 11.35 -5.50
C PRO A 122 21.68 12.10 -4.17
N ALA A 123 22.38 13.22 -4.24
CA ALA A 123 22.53 14.11 -3.08
C ALA A 123 21.15 14.69 -2.68
N ALA A 124 20.82 14.59 -1.40
CA ALA A 124 19.61 15.14 -0.80
C ALA A 124 19.92 15.65 0.61
N PRO A 125 19.19 16.65 1.13
CA PRO A 125 19.34 17.07 2.51
C PRO A 125 18.96 15.95 3.48
N ALA A 126 19.58 15.95 4.66
CA ALA A 126 19.23 15.00 5.71
C ALA A 126 17.77 15.23 6.16
N PRO A 127 17.01 14.17 6.48
CA PRO A 127 15.61 14.29 6.90
C PRO A 127 15.43 15.15 8.15
N ASP A 128 16.41 15.18 9.05
CA ASP A 128 16.38 15.99 10.27
C ASP A 128 16.37 17.50 9.99
N ALA A 129 16.83 17.93 8.81
CA ALA A 129 16.81 19.33 8.38
C ALA A 129 15.49 19.72 7.69
N LEU A 130 14.58 18.78 7.45
CA LEU A 130 13.32 19.01 6.74
C LEU A 130 12.13 18.99 7.70
N PRO A 131 11.12 19.86 7.48
CA PRO A 131 9.88 19.80 8.24
C PRO A 131 9.08 18.55 7.87
N SER A 132 8.41 17.94 8.85
CA SER A 132 7.47 16.85 8.60
C SER A 132 6.17 17.37 7.95
N GLU A 133 5.50 16.53 7.16
CA GLU A 133 4.15 16.85 6.64
C GLU A 133 3.17 17.18 7.76
N THR A 134 3.30 16.54 8.92
CA THR A 134 2.49 16.82 10.11
C THR A 134 2.73 18.24 10.63
N ASP A 135 3.97 18.70 10.69
CA ASP A 135 4.30 20.06 11.11
C ASP A 135 3.85 21.10 10.08
N ILE A 136 3.96 20.78 8.79
CA ILE A 136 3.44 21.61 7.71
C ILE A 136 1.92 21.71 7.81
N ALA A 137 1.22 20.59 8.00
CA ALA A 137 -0.23 20.53 8.15
C ALA A 137 -0.70 21.37 9.34
N ARG A 138 -0.02 21.30 10.48
CA ARG A 138 -0.31 22.14 11.66
C ARG A 138 -0.22 23.64 11.35
N LYS A 139 0.80 24.07 10.60
CA LYS A 139 0.95 25.47 10.16
C LYS A 139 -0.17 25.92 9.22
N LEU A 140 -0.67 24.99 8.40
CA LEU A 140 -1.73 25.24 7.41
C LEU A 140 -3.15 24.91 7.93
N ALA A 141 -3.30 24.60 9.22
CA ALA A 141 -4.56 24.14 9.83
C ALA A 141 -5.75 25.11 9.71
N HIS A 142 -5.50 26.36 9.34
CA HIS A 142 -6.51 27.41 9.15
C HIS A 142 -7.10 27.43 7.73
N LEU A 143 -6.48 26.76 6.75
CA LEU A 143 -6.91 26.74 5.36
C LEU A 143 -8.00 25.71 5.02
N PRO A 144 -7.99 24.46 5.54
CA PRO A 144 -8.95 23.44 5.12
C PRO A 144 -10.37 23.72 5.66
N PRO A 145 -11.43 23.39 4.89
CA PRO A 145 -12.81 23.40 5.38
C PRO A 145 -12.98 22.54 6.64
N PRO A 146 -13.94 22.86 7.54
CA PRO A 146 -14.15 22.13 8.79
C PRO A 146 -14.32 20.62 8.61
N GLN A 147 -14.94 20.20 7.51
CA GLN A 147 -15.24 18.80 7.19
C GLN A 147 -14.00 17.93 6.95
N VAL A 148 -12.89 18.51 6.50
CA VAL A 148 -11.64 17.79 6.17
C VAL A 148 -10.52 18.08 7.16
N LYS A 149 -10.71 19.05 8.06
CA LYS A 149 -9.68 19.49 9.02
C LYS A 149 -9.18 18.37 9.93
N GLU A 150 -10.08 17.50 10.39
CA GLU A 150 -9.73 16.38 11.26
C GLU A 150 -8.85 15.35 10.53
N LYS A 151 -9.21 14.97 9.30
CA LYS A 151 -8.41 14.06 8.46
C LYS A 151 -7.09 14.68 7.97
N PHE A 152 -7.04 16.00 7.86
CA PHE A 152 -5.82 16.73 7.49
C PHE A 152 -4.80 16.76 8.63
N LEU A 153 -5.24 16.83 9.88
CA LEU A 153 -4.40 16.92 11.07
C LEU A 153 -4.20 15.57 11.78
N CYS A 154 -4.79 14.49 11.27
CA CYS A 154 -4.68 13.18 11.90
C CYS A 154 -3.24 12.67 11.88
N ASP A 155 -2.91 11.85 12.89
CA ASP A 155 -1.63 11.16 12.97
C ASP A 155 -1.46 10.22 11.75
N LYS A 156 -0.26 10.19 11.19
CA LYS A 156 0.06 9.38 10.00
C LYS A 156 0.88 8.16 10.41
N PRO A 157 0.66 6.99 9.78
CA PRO A 157 1.42 5.78 10.10
C PRO A 157 2.91 5.89 9.71
N LEU A 158 3.23 6.77 8.76
CA LEU A 158 4.58 7.05 8.29
C LEU A 158 4.84 8.56 8.41
N GLU A 159 6.02 8.92 8.92
CA GLU A 159 6.48 10.30 8.89
C GLU A 159 7.08 10.59 7.50
N ILE A 160 6.52 11.58 6.81
CA ILE A 160 7.00 12.03 5.50
C ILE A 160 7.63 13.42 5.68
N ARG A 161 8.83 13.60 5.12
CA ARG A 161 9.57 14.86 5.15
C ARG A 161 9.93 15.27 3.71
N PRO A 162 9.09 16.10 3.06
CA PRO A 162 9.31 16.47 1.67
C PRO A 162 10.50 17.42 1.53
N VAL A 163 11.36 17.17 0.55
CA VAL A 163 12.41 18.14 0.14
C VAL A 163 11.77 19.37 -0.49
N GLU A 164 10.78 19.13 -1.37
CA GLU A 164 9.95 20.16 -1.99
C GLU A 164 8.49 19.96 -1.57
N PHE A 165 7.92 20.96 -0.90
CA PHE A 165 6.52 20.91 -0.50
C PHE A 165 5.64 21.62 -1.53
N HIS A 166 4.77 20.86 -2.20
CA HIS A 166 3.71 21.40 -3.05
C HIS A 166 2.41 21.54 -2.24
N ASN A 167 1.86 22.75 -2.15
CA ASN A 167 0.61 22.97 -1.42
C ASN A 167 -0.60 22.55 -2.28
N PRO A 168 -1.30 21.44 -1.95
CA PRO A 168 -2.41 20.95 -2.77
C PRO A 168 -3.64 21.88 -2.75
N LEU A 169 -3.70 22.85 -1.84
CA LEU A 169 -4.81 23.80 -1.73
C LEU A 169 -4.67 25.01 -2.66
N LYS A 170 -3.50 25.20 -3.29
CA LYS A 170 -3.21 26.40 -4.11
C LYS A 170 -3.25 26.17 -5.62
N GLY A 171 -3.50 24.92 -6.08
CA GLY A 171 -3.50 24.57 -7.50
C GLY A 171 -2.09 24.42 -8.03
#